data_AF-A0A2N7II82-F1
#
_entry.id   AF-A0A2N7II82-F1
#
_cell.length_a   1.000
_cell.length_b   1.000
_cell.length_c   1.000
_cell.angle_alpha   90.00
_cell.angle_beta   90.00
_cell.angle_gamma   90.00
#
_symmetry.space_group_name_H-M   'P 1'
#
loop_
_entity.id
_entity.type
_entity.pdbx_description
1 polymer ?
#
loop_
_entity_poly.entity_id
_entity_poly.type
_entity_poly.pdbx_seq_one_letter_code
_entity_poly.pdbx_strand_id
1 'polypeptide(L)'
;MDKKVNAHDEMVLLKKKGVAARKKVIEEDILRSMDCDYYPNITQLAVAVADRYVQLTNDKISSTTLLRETGPYRTLLNRYYKTEKRIRGEYQNREAELEEDLLMAELELNKLRSDLADARKALSKSHEEMDVLKHENINERTAEGVVPEYSENEISAYMAMFELVNASNDFGIQIDGYNITKMAFTGASTVLIKTEKYPAFFKWFRENKLIGEG
;
A
#
# COMPACT_ATOMS: atom_id res chain seq x y z
N MET A 1 -66.92 2.26 -4.55
CA MET A 1 -67.05 0.84 -4.15
C MET A 1 -66.41 0.71 -2.77
N ASP A 2 -67.23 0.74 -1.72
CA ASP A 2 -66.75 0.54 -0.36
C ASP A 2 -66.30 -0.90 -0.19
N LYS A 3 -64.99 -1.09 0.07
CA LYS A 3 -64.44 -2.39 0.45
C LYS A 3 -65.11 -2.79 1.77
N LYS A 4 -66.01 -3.77 1.72
CA LYS A 4 -66.56 -4.41 2.92
C LYS A 4 -65.38 -4.88 3.78
N VAL A 5 -65.13 -4.18 4.87
CA VAL A 5 -64.14 -4.60 5.87
C VAL A 5 -64.63 -5.94 6.42
N ASN A 6 -63.78 -6.97 6.33
CA ASN A 6 -64.13 -8.30 6.80
C ASN A 6 -64.23 -8.24 8.34
N ALA A 7 -65.25 -8.85 8.95
CA ALA A 7 -65.46 -8.82 10.40
C ALA A 7 -64.25 -9.32 11.21
N HIS A 8 -63.41 -10.15 10.57
CA HIS A 8 -62.12 -10.57 11.11
C HIS A 8 -61.12 -9.41 11.29
N ASP A 9 -61.03 -8.50 10.32
CA ASP A 9 -60.10 -7.37 10.33
C ASP A 9 -60.48 -6.36 11.42
N GLU A 10 -61.78 -6.12 11.60
CA GLU A 10 -62.30 -5.29 12.69
C GLU A 10 -61.97 -5.87 14.06
N MET A 11 -62.12 -7.19 14.23
CA MET A 11 -61.74 -7.88 15.47
C MET A 11 -60.24 -7.73 15.78
N VAL A 12 -59.37 -7.87 14.76
CA VAL A 12 -57.91 -7.71 14.92
C VAL A 12 -57.56 -6.27 15.28
N LEU A 13 -58.19 -5.28 14.64
CA LEU A 13 -58.02 -3.87 14.96
C LEU A 13 -58.43 -3.54 16.40
N LEU A 14 -59.58 -4.05 16.85
CA LEU A 14 -60.05 -3.87 18.23
C LEU A 14 -59.09 -4.51 19.24
N LYS A 15 -58.57 -5.71 18.95
CA LYS A 15 -57.55 -6.36 19.78
C LYS A 15 -56.27 -5.52 19.88
N LYS A 16 -55.77 -4.98 18.75
CA LYS A 16 -54.60 -4.11 18.72
C LYS A 16 -54.82 -2.81 19.51
N LYS A 17 -55.98 -2.17 19.34
CA LYS A 17 -56.36 -0.97 20.12
C LYS A 17 -56.41 -1.26 21.62
N GLY A 18 -57.01 -2.38 22.02
CA GLY A 18 -57.06 -2.80 23.42
C GLY A 18 -55.67 -3.07 24.01
N VAL A 19 -54.77 -3.70 23.24
CA VAL A 19 -53.37 -3.89 23.66
C VAL A 19 -52.64 -2.56 23.81
N ALA A 20 -52.82 -1.63 22.88
CA ALA A 20 -52.19 -0.31 22.94
C ALA A 20 -52.69 0.52 24.14
N ALA A 21 -54.00 0.50 24.41
CA ALA A 21 -54.58 1.19 25.57
C ALA A 21 -54.03 0.65 26.89
N ARG A 22 -53.97 -0.68 27.05
CA ARG A 22 -53.36 -1.32 28.22
C ARG A 22 -51.89 -0.98 28.37
N LYS A 23 -51.15 -1.01 27.25
CA LYS A 23 -49.72 -0.66 27.23
C LYS A 23 -49.51 0.77 27.72
N LYS A 24 -50.37 1.71 27.30
CA LYS A 24 -50.31 3.11 27.72
C LYS A 24 -50.46 3.26 29.24
N VAL A 25 -51.49 2.62 29.83
CA VAL A 25 -51.69 2.64 31.29
C VAL A 25 -50.50 2.04 32.03
N ILE A 26 -50.01 0.88 31.57
CA ILE A 26 -48.85 0.21 32.19
C ILE A 26 -47.60 1.11 32.12
N GLU A 27 -47.34 1.77 30.99
CA GLU A 27 -46.18 2.63 30.81
C GLU A 27 -46.29 3.95 31.59
N GLU A 28 -47.39 4.68 31.41
CA GLU A 28 -47.55 6.04 31.90
C GLU A 28 -47.93 6.10 33.39
N ASP A 29 -48.84 5.23 33.83
CA ASP A 29 -49.42 5.33 35.18
C ASP A 29 -48.73 4.40 36.19
N ILE A 30 -48.14 3.29 35.73
CA ILE A 30 -47.54 2.28 36.61
C ILE A 30 -46.01 2.32 36.58
N LEU A 31 -45.39 2.06 35.43
CA LEU A 31 -43.94 1.90 35.34
C LEU A 31 -43.18 3.21 35.57
N ARG A 32 -43.72 4.35 35.16
CA ARG A 32 -43.11 5.66 35.45
C ARG A 32 -43.23 6.10 36.90
N SER A 33 -44.25 5.62 37.62
CA SER A 33 -44.53 6.00 39.01
C SER A 33 -43.94 5.01 40.03
N MET A 34 -43.30 3.95 39.57
CA MET A 34 -42.81 2.86 40.40
C MET A 34 -41.30 2.77 40.31
N ASP A 35 -40.65 2.57 41.46
CA ASP A 35 -39.23 2.22 41.51
C ASP A 35 -39.05 0.79 41.02
N CYS A 36 -38.68 0.64 39.75
CA CYS A 36 -38.53 -0.65 39.10
C CYS A 36 -37.26 -1.39 39.55
N ASP A 37 -36.29 -0.68 40.15
CA ASP A 37 -35.01 -1.23 40.59
C ASP A 37 -35.09 -1.86 41.99
N TYR A 38 -36.15 -1.57 42.74
CA TYR A 38 -36.47 -2.25 44.00
C TYR A 38 -36.71 -3.75 43.82
N TYR A 39 -37.13 -4.19 42.63
CA TYR A 39 -37.47 -5.58 42.38
C TYR A 39 -36.22 -6.39 41.96
N PRO A 40 -35.95 -7.55 42.59
CA PRO A 40 -34.74 -8.34 42.32
C PRO A 40 -34.80 -9.16 41.03
N ASN A 41 -36.00 -9.41 40.46
CA ASN A 41 -36.15 -10.02 39.15
C ASN A 41 -37.38 -9.48 38.40
N ILE A 42 -37.36 -9.62 37.07
CA ILE A 42 -38.44 -9.14 36.20
C ILE A 42 -39.79 -9.82 36.48
N THR A 43 -39.78 -11.04 37.01
CA THR A 43 -41.00 -11.76 37.36
C THR A 43 -41.72 -11.08 38.51
N GLN A 44 -40.98 -10.64 39.53
CA GLN A 44 -41.54 -9.88 40.66
C GLN A 44 -42.01 -8.48 40.24
N LEU A 45 -41.26 -7.81 39.35
CA LEU A 45 -41.75 -6.57 38.73
C LEU A 45 -43.09 -6.80 38.00
N ALA A 46 -43.19 -7.86 37.20
CA ALA A 46 -44.41 -8.16 36.44
C ALA A 46 -45.60 -8.50 37.33
N VAL A 47 -45.39 -9.13 38.50
CA VAL A 47 -46.46 -9.35 39.49
C VAL A 47 -46.93 -8.01 40.06
N ALA A 48 -46.00 -7.15 40.51
CA ALA A 48 -46.36 -5.84 41.05
C ALA A 48 -47.08 -4.93 40.05
N VAL A 49 -46.66 -4.97 38.77
CA VAL A 49 -47.34 -4.25 37.69
C VAL A 49 -48.73 -4.79 37.44
N ALA A 50 -48.92 -6.10 37.44
CA ALA A 50 -50.24 -6.71 37.29
C ALA A 50 -51.18 -6.30 38.43
N ASP A 51 -50.69 -6.33 39.67
CA ASP A 51 -51.48 -5.94 40.86
C ASP A 51 -51.88 -4.46 40.81
N ARG A 52 -50.94 -3.56 40.51
CA ARG A 52 -51.25 -2.13 40.32
C ARG A 52 -52.22 -1.88 39.17
N TYR A 53 -52.09 -2.62 38.08
CA TYR A 53 -52.99 -2.50 36.94
C TYR A 53 -54.43 -2.86 37.33
N VAL A 54 -54.60 -3.97 38.06
CA VAL A 54 -55.91 -4.39 38.58
C VAL A 54 -56.48 -3.33 39.53
N GLN A 55 -55.65 -2.72 40.40
CA GLN A 55 -56.09 -1.67 41.32
C GLN A 55 -56.57 -0.41 40.59
N LEU A 56 -55.90 0.01 39.52
CA LEU A 56 -56.21 1.24 38.79
C LEU A 56 -57.39 1.10 37.83
N THR A 57 -57.49 -0.05 37.15
CA THR A 57 -58.44 -0.23 36.04
C THR A 57 -59.61 -1.13 36.41
N ASN A 58 -59.53 -1.84 37.55
CA ASN A 58 -60.45 -2.92 37.93
C ASN A 58 -60.54 -4.07 36.91
N ASP A 59 -59.62 -4.11 35.94
CA ASP A 59 -59.51 -5.14 34.91
C ASP A 59 -58.41 -6.15 35.27
N LYS A 60 -58.71 -7.44 35.10
CA LYS A 60 -57.75 -8.52 35.38
C LYS A 60 -56.69 -8.62 34.28
N ILE A 61 -55.43 -8.55 34.68
CA ILE A 61 -54.28 -8.93 33.86
C ILE A 61 -53.39 -9.90 34.65
N SER A 62 -52.86 -10.93 33.98
CA SER A 62 -51.94 -11.87 34.61
C SER A 62 -50.49 -11.45 34.35
N SER A 63 -49.63 -11.59 35.36
CA SER A 63 -48.18 -11.43 35.23
C SER A 63 -47.58 -12.30 34.12
N THR A 64 -48.13 -13.50 33.90
CA THR A 64 -47.72 -14.38 32.78
C THR A 64 -47.99 -13.76 31.41
N THR A 65 -49.06 -12.97 31.28
CA THR A 65 -49.41 -12.26 30.04
C THR A 65 -48.42 -11.13 29.78
N LEU A 66 -47.95 -10.47 30.84
CA LEU A 66 -46.92 -9.44 30.76
C LEU A 66 -45.54 -10.01 30.39
N LEU A 67 -45.27 -11.26 30.78
CA LEU A 67 -43.99 -11.94 30.59
C LEU A 67 -43.87 -12.82 29.33
N ARG A 68 -44.89 -12.88 28.46
CA ARG A 68 -44.80 -13.64 27.19
C ARG A 68 -43.59 -13.17 26.36
N GLU A 69 -42.78 -14.10 25.87
CA GLU A 69 -41.50 -13.81 25.19
C GLU A 69 -41.61 -12.79 24.05
N THR A 70 -42.58 -13.00 23.16
CA THR A 70 -42.87 -12.11 22.02
C THR A 70 -44.00 -11.11 22.32
N GLY A 71 -44.36 -10.95 23.59
CA GLY A 71 -45.45 -10.09 24.03
C GLY A 71 -45.07 -8.60 24.03
N PRO A 72 -45.98 -7.71 23.63
CA PRO A 72 -45.72 -6.26 23.59
C PRO A 72 -45.41 -5.65 24.96
N TYR A 73 -45.83 -6.31 26.05
CA TYR A 73 -45.61 -5.86 27.42
C TYR A 73 -44.25 -6.29 27.98
N ARG A 74 -43.66 -7.39 27.50
CA ARG A 74 -42.34 -7.85 27.96
C ARG A 74 -41.24 -6.91 27.52
N THR A 75 -41.29 -6.45 26.27
CA THR A 75 -40.38 -5.43 25.76
C THR A 75 -40.47 -4.14 26.58
N LEU A 76 -41.69 -3.76 26.99
CA LEU A 76 -41.92 -2.59 27.82
C LEU A 76 -41.31 -2.78 29.22
N LEU A 77 -41.62 -3.89 29.90
CA LEU A 77 -41.06 -4.22 31.21
C LEU A 77 -39.52 -4.26 31.18
N ASN A 78 -38.92 -4.91 30.18
CA ASN A 78 -37.47 -4.96 30.01
C ASN A 78 -36.82 -3.57 29.87
N ARG A 79 -37.53 -2.60 29.28
CA ARG A 79 -37.01 -1.24 29.11
C ARG A 79 -36.89 -0.50 30.44
N TYR A 80 -37.82 -0.75 31.37
CA TYR A 80 -37.88 -0.12 32.68
C TYR A 80 -37.14 -0.93 33.75
N TYR A 81 -37.00 -2.24 33.56
CA TYR A 81 -36.24 -3.13 34.42
C TYR A 81 -34.73 -3.09 34.08
N LYS A 82 -34.11 -1.93 34.32
CA LYS A 82 -32.69 -1.67 34.07
C LYS A 82 -31.90 -1.64 35.38
N THR A 83 -31.84 -2.78 36.06
CA THR A 83 -31.02 -2.88 37.27
C THR A 83 -29.55 -2.58 36.96
N GLU A 84 -28.90 -1.76 37.81
CA GLU A 84 -27.48 -1.41 37.68
C GLU A 84 -26.57 -2.63 37.49
N LYS A 85 -26.93 -3.78 38.07
CA LYS A 85 -26.20 -5.04 37.91
C LYS A 85 -26.18 -5.55 36.47
N ARG A 86 -27.30 -5.39 35.74
CA ARG A 86 -27.39 -5.81 34.34
C ARG A 86 -26.63 -4.86 33.43
N ILE A 87 -26.74 -3.56 33.68
CA ILE A 87 -25.97 -2.54 32.98
C ILE A 87 -24.46 -2.79 33.18
N ARG A 88 -24.03 -3.07 34.41
CA ARG A 88 -22.64 -3.46 34.70
C ARG A 88 -22.21 -4.73 33.97
N GLY A 89 -23.05 -5.76 33.92
CA GLY A 89 -22.75 -6.98 33.17
C GLY A 89 -22.64 -6.74 31.66
N GLU A 90 -23.50 -5.89 31.09
CA GLU A 90 -23.42 -5.51 29.67
C GLU A 90 -22.13 -4.73 29.36
N TYR A 91 -21.72 -3.81 30.24
CA TYR A 91 -20.44 -3.11 30.11
C TYR A 91 -19.23 -4.05 30.29
N GLN A 92 -19.25 -4.95 31.26
CA GLN A 92 -18.17 -5.91 31.49
C GLN A 92 -17.99 -6.87 30.30
N ASN A 93 -19.09 -7.37 29.74
CA ASN A 93 -19.03 -8.21 28.54
C ASN A 93 -18.48 -7.42 27.36
N ARG A 94 -18.90 -6.16 27.19
CA ARG A 94 -18.42 -5.31 26.10
C ARG A 94 -16.95 -4.94 26.25
N GLU A 95 -16.50 -4.72 27.48
CA GLU A 95 -15.09 -4.47 27.82
C GLU A 95 -14.24 -5.69 27.47
N ALA A 96 -14.68 -6.89 27.85
CA ALA A 96 -13.99 -8.14 27.49
C ALA A 96 -13.93 -8.38 25.97
N GLU A 97 -15.00 -8.12 25.23
CA GLU A 97 -15.01 -8.19 23.76
C GLU A 97 -14.00 -7.21 23.14
N LEU A 98 -13.95 -5.97 23.64
CA LEU A 98 -13.03 -4.95 23.15
C LEU A 98 -11.57 -5.27 23.48
N GLU A 99 -11.30 -5.89 24.63
CA GLU A 99 -9.96 -6.38 24.99
C GLU A 99 -9.50 -7.52 24.06
N GLU A 100 -10.39 -8.44 23.70
CA GLU A 100 -10.09 -9.49 22.73
C GLU A 100 -9.80 -8.92 21.33
N ASP A 101 -10.63 -8.00 20.85
CA ASP A 101 -10.44 -7.31 19.57
C ASP A 101 -9.09 -6.55 19.53
N LEU A 102 -8.74 -5.88 20.63
CA LEU A 102 -7.46 -5.16 20.76
C LEU A 102 -6.27 -6.12 20.64
N LEU A 103 -6.32 -7.24 21.37
CA LEU A 103 -5.25 -8.26 21.36
C LEU A 103 -5.05 -8.83 19.94
N MET A 104 -6.14 -9.11 19.23
CA MET A 104 -6.08 -9.61 17.86
C MET A 104 -5.47 -8.58 16.91
N ALA A 105 -5.87 -7.31 17.02
CA ALA A 105 -5.31 -6.23 16.20
C ALA A 105 -3.80 -6.01 16.46
N GLU A 106 -3.36 -6.09 17.71
CA GLU A 106 -1.95 -5.99 18.07
C GLU A 106 -1.13 -7.15 17.49
N LEU A 107 -1.68 -8.37 17.48
CA LEU A 107 -1.05 -9.54 16.89
C LEU A 107 -0.91 -9.42 15.37
N GLU A 108 -1.95 -8.94 14.68
CA GLU A 108 -1.91 -8.66 13.24
C GLU A 108 -0.89 -7.58 12.89
N LEU A 109 -0.84 -6.50 13.69
CA LEU A 109 0.12 -5.40 13.51
C LEU A 109 1.55 -5.91 13.65
N ASN A 110 1.83 -6.74 14.66
CA ASN A 110 3.15 -7.35 14.85
C ASN A 110 3.55 -8.26 13.69
N LYS A 111 2.61 -9.04 13.15
CA LYS A 111 2.84 -9.87 11.97
C LYS A 111 3.19 -9.01 10.75
N LEU A 112 2.41 -7.96 10.46
CA LEU A 112 2.67 -7.04 9.36
C LEU A 112 4.02 -6.31 9.51
N ARG A 113 4.42 -5.97 10.73
CA ARG A 113 5.76 -5.39 10.99
C ARG A 113 6.88 -6.37 10.67
N SER A 114 6.71 -7.65 10.99
CA SER A 114 7.66 -8.69 10.63
C SER A 114 7.75 -8.85 9.11
N ASP A 115 6.60 -8.99 8.44
CA ASP A 115 6.54 -9.14 6.99
C ASP A 115 7.17 -7.94 6.27
N LEU A 116 6.95 -6.72 6.77
CA LEU A 116 7.58 -5.51 6.25
C LEU A 116 9.09 -5.52 6.43
N ALA A 117 9.59 -5.98 7.58
CA ALA A 117 11.03 -6.10 7.83
C ALA A 117 11.68 -7.10 6.87
N ASP A 118 11.02 -8.22 6.58
CA ASP A 118 11.52 -9.22 5.64
C ASP A 118 11.44 -8.74 4.19
N ALA A 119 10.37 -8.04 3.81
CA ALA A 119 10.26 -7.39 2.51
C ALA A 119 11.37 -6.35 2.29
N ARG A 120 11.72 -5.56 3.32
CA ARG A 120 12.85 -4.62 3.26
C ARG A 120 14.19 -5.33 3.07
N LYS A 121 14.43 -6.44 3.75
CA LYS A 121 15.65 -7.24 3.55
C LYS A 121 15.72 -7.81 2.14
N ALA A 122 14.61 -8.35 1.63
CA ALA A 122 14.52 -8.87 0.27
C ALA A 122 14.79 -7.76 -0.78
N LEU A 123 14.26 -6.57 -0.56
CA LEU A 123 14.50 -5.41 -1.43
C LEU A 123 15.98 -4.98 -1.40
N SER A 124 16.60 -4.91 -0.22
CA SER A 124 18.03 -4.60 -0.08
C SER A 124 18.89 -5.60 -0.84
N LYS A 125 18.60 -6.90 -0.66
CA LYS A 125 19.32 -7.98 -1.35
C LYS A 125 19.16 -7.89 -2.87
N SER A 126 17.95 -7.61 -3.35
CA SER A 126 17.70 -7.43 -4.78
C SER A 126 18.43 -6.21 -5.35
N HIS A 127 18.55 -5.13 -4.58
CA HIS A 127 19.36 -3.97 -4.97
C HIS A 127 20.85 -4.31 -5.07
N GLU A 128 21.39 -5.02 -4.08
CA GLU A 128 22.78 -5.49 -4.10
C GLU A 128 23.05 -6.38 -5.32
N GLU A 129 22.16 -7.34 -5.61
CA GLU A 129 22.25 -8.21 -6.80
C GLU A 129 22.20 -7.40 -8.10
N MET A 130 21.33 -6.39 -8.18
CA MET A 130 21.24 -5.51 -9.35
C MET A 130 22.52 -4.71 -9.57
N ASP A 131 23.15 -4.23 -8.51
CA ASP A 131 24.38 -3.46 -8.62
C ASP A 131 25.58 -4.35 -9.02
N VAL A 132 25.62 -5.61 -8.54
CA VAL A 132 26.57 -6.62 -9.04
C VAL A 132 26.39 -6.85 -10.54
N LEU A 133 25.16 -7.10 -11.00
CA LEU A 133 24.87 -7.32 -12.43
C LEU A 133 25.23 -6.09 -13.29
N LYS A 134 25.00 -4.87 -12.80
CA LYS A 134 25.43 -3.66 -13.50
C LYS A 134 26.95 -3.61 -13.61
N HIS A 135 27.67 -3.93 -12.54
CA HIS A 135 29.14 -3.94 -12.55
C HIS A 135 29.69 -5.03 -13.48
N GLU A 136 29.10 -6.22 -13.47
CA GLU A 136 29.43 -7.29 -14.41
C GLU A 136 29.18 -6.87 -15.86
N ASN A 137 28.02 -6.27 -16.17
CA ASN A 137 27.72 -5.77 -17.52
C ASN A 137 28.69 -4.67 -17.98
N ILE A 138 29.06 -3.73 -17.09
CA ILE A 138 30.08 -2.72 -17.39
C ILE A 138 31.40 -3.41 -17.70
N ASN A 139 31.80 -4.37 -16.86
CA ASN A 139 33.04 -5.12 -17.04
C ASN A 139 33.06 -5.90 -18.36
N GLU A 140 31.98 -6.59 -18.73
CA GLU A 140 31.83 -7.30 -20.00
C GLU A 140 31.98 -6.35 -21.19
N ARG A 141 31.30 -5.20 -21.17
CA ARG A 141 31.41 -4.18 -22.22
C ARG A 141 32.81 -3.55 -22.33
N THR A 142 33.55 -3.49 -21.21
CA THR A 142 34.96 -3.04 -21.23
C THR A 142 35.93 -4.16 -21.61
N ALA A 143 35.60 -5.43 -21.36
CA ALA A 143 36.42 -6.58 -21.72
C ALA A 143 36.36 -6.89 -23.23
N GLU A 144 35.24 -6.59 -23.89
CA GLU A 144 35.12 -6.54 -25.36
C GLU A 144 35.59 -5.20 -25.96
N GLY A 145 36.04 -4.26 -25.13
CA GLY A 145 36.65 -3.01 -25.59
C GLY A 145 37.96 -3.32 -26.29
N VAL A 146 37.96 -3.17 -27.62
CA VAL A 146 39.11 -3.33 -28.53
C VAL A 146 40.39 -2.86 -27.82
N VAL A 147 41.27 -3.81 -27.47
CA VAL A 147 42.63 -3.45 -27.05
C VAL A 147 43.19 -2.57 -28.17
N PRO A 148 43.48 -1.28 -27.90
CA PRO A 148 43.91 -0.39 -28.96
C PRO A 148 45.16 -0.99 -29.60
N GLU A 149 45.13 -1.19 -30.92
CA GLU A 149 46.17 -1.87 -31.69
C GLU A 149 47.56 -1.21 -31.50
N TYR A 150 47.55 0.07 -31.13
CA TYR A 150 48.72 0.87 -30.76
C TYR A 150 48.42 1.76 -29.55
N SER A 151 49.45 2.09 -28.78
CA SER A 151 49.30 2.93 -27.59
C SER A 151 48.99 4.40 -27.94
N GLU A 152 48.29 5.11 -27.06
CA GLU A 152 48.00 6.55 -27.23
C GLU A 152 49.28 7.39 -27.35
N ASN A 153 50.37 6.97 -26.71
CA ASN A 153 51.66 7.64 -26.79
C ASN A 153 52.28 7.55 -28.19
N GLU A 154 52.20 6.38 -28.83
CA GLU A 154 52.69 6.18 -30.21
C GLU A 154 51.88 7.00 -31.21
N ILE A 155 50.55 7.02 -31.04
CA ILE A 155 49.62 7.82 -31.85
C ILE A 155 49.92 9.31 -31.71
N SER A 156 50.11 9.79 -30.47
CA SER A 156 50.37 11.21 -30.17
C SER A 156 51.73 11.67 -30.70
N ALA A 157 52.77 10.84 -30.55
CA ALA A 157 54.10 11.14 -31.08
C ALA A 157 54.08 11.26 -32.61
N TYR A 158 53.29 10.42 -33.29
CA TYR A 158 53.15 10.50 -34.74
C TYR A 158 52.35 11.71 -35.22
N MET A 159 51.26 12.06 -34.52
CA MET A 159 50.52 13.31 -34.79
C MET A 159 51.43 14.53 -34.75
N ALA A 160 52.24 14.68 -33.71
CA ALA A 160 53.16 15.80 -33.57
C ALA A 160 54.19 15.86 -34.72
N MET A 161 54.74 14.70 -35.13
CA MET A 161 55.63 14.64 -36.29
C MET A 161 54.91 15.02 -37.59
N PHE A 162 53.69 14.56 -37.78
CA PHE A 162 52.89 14.85 -38.97
C PHE A 162 52.55 16.35 -39.07
N GLU A 163 52.12 16.98 -37.98
CA GLU A 163 51.86 18.43 -37.93
C GLU A 163 53.13 19.25 -38.22
N LEU A 164 54.27 18.86 -37.67
CA LEU A 164 55.56 19.51 -37.95
C LEU A 164 55.94 19.42 -39.44
N VAL A 165 55.68 18.28 -40.07
CA VAL A 165 55.91 18.11 -41.51
C VAL A 165 54.98 19.00 -42.32
N ASN A 166 53.69 19.05 -42.00
CA ASN A 166 52.73 19.93 -42.67
C ASN A 166 53.10 21.41 -42.53
N ALA A 167 53.49 21.84 -41.33
CA ALA A 167 53.97 23.20 -41.10
C ALA A 167 55.27 23.52 -41.85
N SER A 168 56.04 22.50 -42.22
CA SER A 168 57.31 22.63 -42.95
C SER A 168 57.18 22.43 -44.46
N ASN A 169 55.96 22.28 -44.98
CA ASN A 169 55.70 22.05 -46.41
C ASN A 169 56.24 23.20 -47.29
N ASP A 170 56.10 24.44 -46.82
CA ASP A 170 56.61 25.65 -47.50
C ASP A 170 58.15 25.66 -47.62
N PHE A 171 58.84 24.84 -46.82
CA PHE A 171 60.29 24.66 -46.85
C PHE A 171 60.73 23.42 -47.66
N GLY A 172 59.80 22.84 -48.43
CA GLY A 172 60.04 21.69 -49.31
C GLY A 172 60.11 20.35 -48.58
N ILE A 173 59.65 20.27 -47.33
CA ILE A 173 59.51 19.00 -46.60
C ILE A 173 58.12 18.45 -46.86
N GLN A 174 58.04 17.30 -47.50
CA GLN A 174 56.76 16.71 -47.89
C GLN A 174 56.72 15.22 -47.58
N ILE A 175 55.50 14.71 -47.56
CA ILE A 175 55.21 13.31 -47.35
C ILE A 175 55.07 12.64 -48.72
N ASP A 176 55.95 11.69 -49.01
CA ASP A 176 55.95 10.92 -50.26
C ASP A 176 55.73 9.44 -49.96
N GLY A 177 54.53 8.94 -50.30
CA GLY A 177 54.07 7.63 -49.85
C GLY A 177 54.14 7.53 -48.33
N TYR A 178 54.88 6.55 -47.81
CA TYR A 178 55.10 6.38 -46.37
C TYR A 178 56.33 7.14 -45.84
N ASN A 179 57.13 7.80 -46.68
CA ASN A 179 58.37 8.46 -46.26
C ASN A 179 58.16 9.98 -46.06
N ILE A 180 59.05 10.59 -45.27
CA ILE A 180 59.18 12.04 -45.20
C ILE A 180 60.43 12.42 -46.00
N THR A 181 60.25 13.28 -47.00
CA THR A 181 61.29 13.69 -47.94
C THR A 181 61.46 15.19 -47.95
N LYS A 182 62.68 15.66 -48.26
CA LYS A 182 62.97 17.06 -48.51
C LYS A 182 63.37 17.24 -49.96
N MET A 183 62.63 18.08 -50.67
CA MET A 183 62.93 18.51 -52.02
C MET A 183 63.98 19.62 -51.98
N ALA A 184 65.13 19.38 -52.62
CA ALA A 184 66.11 20.42 -52.88
C ALA A 184 65.63 21.32 -54.02
N PHE A 185 66.09 22.59 -54.02
CA PHE A 185 65.79 23.56 -55.08
C PHE A 185 66.22 23.08 -56.49
N THR A 186 67.13 22.10 -56.56
CA THR A 186 67.62 21.46 -57.80
C THR A 186 66.72 20.31 -58.29
N GLY A 187 65.60 20.02 -57.62
CA GLY A 187 64.69 18.92 -57.95
C GLY A 187 65.09 17.55 -57.40
N ALA A 188 66.22 17.45 -56.69
CA ALA A 188 66.64 16.21 -56.04
C ALA A 188 65.86 16.00 -54.73
N SER A 189 65.23 14.84 -54.58
CA SER A 189 64.56 14.42 -53.34
C SER A 189 65.54 13.70 -52.40
N THR A 190 65.55 14.10 -51.12
CA THR A 190 66.31 13.43 -50.05
C THR A 190 65.35 12.84 -49.04
N VAL A 191 65.49 11.55 -48.72
CA VAL A 191 64.65 10.90 -47.69
C VAL A 191 65.18 11.28 -46.31
N LEU A 192 64.38 12.02 -45.54
CA LEU A 192 64.72 12.44 -44.17
C LEU A 192 64.41 11.34 -43.16
N ILE A 193 63.26 10.69 -43.31
CA ILE A 193 62.81 9.60 -42.44
C ILE A 193 62.34 8.45 -43.33
N LYS A 194 63.09 7.34 -43.27
CA LYS A 194 62.67 6.06 -43.83
C LYS A 194 61.75 5.38 -42.82
N THR A 195 60.52 5.11 -43.23
CA THR A 195 59.51 4.44 -42.37
C THR A 195 59.65 2.92 -42.30
N GLU A 196 60.72 2.37 -42.88
CA GLU A 196 61.08 0.94 -42.87
C GLU A 196 61.23 0.33 -41.47
N LYS A 197 61.39 1.12 -40.40
CA LYS A 197 61.50 0.61 -39.03
C LYS A 197 60.15 0.16 -38.43
N TYR A 198 59.02 0.74 -38.84
CA TYR A 198 57.67 0.39 -38.34
C TYR A 198 56.57 0.53 -39.41
N PRO A 199 56.69 -0.19 -40.55
CA PRO A 199 55.82 0.02 -41.71
C PRO A 199 54.32 -0.25 -41.44
N ALA A 200 54.00 -1.14 -40.50
CA ALA A 200 52.61 -1.48 -40.16
C ALA A 200 51.88 -0.32 -39.45
N PHE A 201 52.54 0.34 -38.49
CA PHE A 201 51.95 1.46 -37.74
C PHE A 201 51.68 2.68 -38.63
N PHE A 202 52.65 3.08 -39.45
CA PHE A 202 52.50 4.24 -40.33
C PHE A 202 51.40 4.04 -41.38
N LYS A 203 51.24 2.80 -41.85
CA LYS A 203 50.16 2.42 -42.76
C LYS A 203 48.81 2.48 -42.05
N TRP A 204 48.67 1.80 -40.91
CA TRP A 204 47.45 1.80 -40.10
C TRP A 204 46.99 3.21 -39.74
N PHE A 205 47.90 4.07 -39.27
CA PHE A 205 47.55 5.42 -38.85
C PHE A 205 46.98 6.23 -40.02
N ARG A 206 47.59 6.15 -41.20
CA ARG A 206 47.14 6.91 -42.37
C ARG A 206 45.82 6.41 -42.95
N GLU A 207 45.61 5.10 -42.94
CA GLU A 207 44.39 4.49 -43.47
C GLU A 207 43.20 4.68 -42.51
N ASN A 208 43.41 4.61 -41.19
CA ASN A 208 42.33 4.60 -40.20
C ASN A 208 42.08 5.93 -39.48
N LYS A 209 43.09 6.79 -39.32
CA LYS A 209 42.94 8.08 -38.60
C LYS A 209 42.86 9.30 -39.52
N LEU A 210 43.56 9.32 -40.65
CA LEU A 210 43.54 10.47 -41.57
C LEU A 210 42.35 10.48 -42.55
N ILE A 211 41.77 9.31 -42.89
CA ILE A 211 40.59 9.21 -43.77
C ILE A 211 39.28 9.46 -42.99
N GLY A 212 39.33 9.49 -41.66
CA GLY A 212 38.18 9.71 -40.78
C GLY A 212 37.78 11.18 -40.55
N GLU A 213 38.52 12.14 -41.10
CA GLU A 213 38.23 13.59 -41.03
C GLU A 213 37.93 14.18 -42.43
N GLY A 214 37.07 13.50 -43.20
CA GLY A 214 36.49 13.98 -44.45
C GLY A 214 34.98 14.09 -44.36
#